data_AF-A0A073K282-F1
#
_entry.id   AF-A0A073K282-F1
#
_cell.length_a   1.000
_cell.length_b   1.000
_cell.length_c   1.000
_cell.angle_alpha   90.00
_cell.angle_beta   90.00
_cell.angle_gamma   90.00
#
_symmetry.space_group_name_H-M   'P 1'
#
loop_
_entity.id
_entity.type
_entity.pdbx_description
1 polymer ?
#
loop_
_entity_poly.entity_id
_entity_poly.type
_entity_poly.pdbx_seq_one_letter_code
_entity_poly.pdbx_strand_id
1 'polypeptide(L)'
;MSFTILFLLFIIFIVLLTLFFIFATVKQNKYIKRPRKQSLVIVSIYIVHLVLTLTGFYNALPPSISEFLFLPTWFFMCILGCIVSIKEWKNNRILSLCAGSISFISFLFGLLLMGISNM
;
A
#
# COMPACT_ATOMS: atom_id res chain seq x y z
N MET A 1 -12.75 16.81 12.26
CA MET A 1 -11.95 17.86 11.57
C MET A 1 -10.48 17.83 11.98
N SER A 2 -10.13 17.95 13.28
CA SER A 2 -8.71 17.91 13.69
C SER A 2 -8.02 16.55 13.42
N PHE A 3 -8.68 15.43 13.73
CA PHE A 3 -8.12 14.07 13.52
C PHE A 3 -7.86 13.73 12.04
N THR A 4 -8.79 14.08 11.15
CA THR A 4 -8.66 13.83 9.70
C THR A 4 -7.52 14.65 9.08
N ILE A 5 -7.32 15.89 9.53
CA ILE A 5 -6.21 16.74 9.09
C ILE A 5 -4.87 16.17 9.58
N LEU A 6 -4.80 15.73 10.85
CA LEU A 6 -3.59 15.14 11.42
C LEU A 6 -3.22 13.82 10.73
N PHE A 7 -4.21 12.98 10.41
CA PHE A 7 -4.02 11.76 9.64
C PHE A 7 -3.51 12.04 8.22
N LEU A 8 -4.07 13.05 7.55
CA LEU A 8 -3.66 13.44 6.21
C LEU A 8 -2.22 14.00 6.20
N LEU A 9 -1.85 14.81 7.19
CA LEU A 9 -0.47 15.27 7.38
C LEU A 9 0.49 14.11 7.60
N PHE A 10 0.09 13.10 8.38
CA PHE A 10 0.88 11.91 8.63
C PHE A 10 1.11 11.10 7.34
N ILE A 11 0.08 10.94 6.50
CA ILE A 11 0.22 10.29 5.18
C ILE A 11 1.18 11.07 4.29
N ILE A 12 1.02 12.40 4.18
CA ILE A 12 1.91 13.25 3.38
C ILE A 12 3.35 13.10 3.85
N PHE A 13 3.57 13.08 5.16
CA PHE A 13 4.89 12.87 5.75
C PHE A 13 5.52 11.52 5.35
N ILE A 14 4.74 10.43 5.39
CA ILE A 14 5.20 9.11 4.92
C ILE A 14 5.56 9.17 3.43
N VAL A 15 4.72 9.76 2.60
CA VAL A 15 4.97 9.87 1.15
C VAL A 15 6.25 10.66 0.87
N LEU A 16 6.47 11.79 1.57
CA LEU A 16 7.69 12.59 1.45
C LEU A 16 8.93 11.81 1.89
N LEU A 17 8.85 11.06 2.98
CA LEU A 17 9.93 10.17 3.41
C LEU A 17 10.25 9.12 2.33
N THR A 18 9.24 8.45 1.78
CA THR A 18 9.42 7.46 0.71
C THR A 18 10.11 8.08 -0.51
N LEU A 19 9.65 9.25 -0.96
CA LEU A 19 10.27 9.97 -2.08
C LEU A 19 11.72 10.35 -1.80
N PHE A 20 12.02 10.85 -0.59
CA PHE A 20 13.38 11.17 -0.17
C PHE A 20 14.29 9.94 -0.21
N PHE A 21 13.83 8.81 0.33
CA PHE A 21 14.58 7.56 0.30
C PHE A 21 14.78 7.01 -1.12
N ILE A 22 13.79 7.13 -2.00
CA ILE A 22 13.93 6.77 -3.42
C ILE A 22 15.02 7.63 -4.06
N PHE A 23 14.96 8.95 -3.89
CA PHE A 23 15.93 9.88 -4.46
C PHE A 23 17.36 9.60 -3.95
N ALA A 24 17.51 9.37 -2.64
CA ALA A 24 18.78 8.98 -2.03
C ALA A 24 19.31 7.65 -2.60
N THR A 25 18.43 6.67 -2.82
CA THR A 25 18.80 5.36 -3.37
C THR A 25 19.19 5.45 -4.84
N VAL A 26 18.46 6.23 -5.65
CA VAL A 26 18.80 6.49 -7.06
C VAL A 26 20.16 7.17 -7.17
N LYS A 27 20.42 8.18 -6.34
CA LYS A 27 21.71 8.91 -6.33
C LYS A 27 22.90 8.00 -6.01
N GLN A 28 22.69 6.97 -5.19
CA GLN A 28 23.77 6.06 -4.80
C GLN A 28 24.08 4.97 -5.83
N ASN A 29 23.24 4.77 -6.86
CA ASN A 29 23.33 3.74 -7.92
C ASN A 29 23.54 2.28 -7.43
N LYS A 30 23.66 2.06 -6.12
CA LYS A 30 23.71 0.77 -5.47
C LYS A 30 22.27 0.26 -5.39
N TYR A 31 22.07 -0.98 -5.86
CA TYR A 31 20.82 -1.75 -5.70
C TYR A 31 19.68 -1.46 -6.70
N ILE A 32 19.96 -0.90 -7.88
CA ILE A 32 19.01 -0.88 -9.01
C ILE A 32 19.19 -2.16 -9.83
N LYS A 33 18.94 -3.33 -9.21
CA LYS A 33 18.81 -4.58 -9.96
C LYS A 33 17.38 -4.75 -10.43
N ARG A 34 17.20 -5.50 -11.52
CA ARG A 34 15.87 -5.80 -12.05
C ARG A 34 15.03 -6.48 -10.95
N PRO A 35 13.82 -5.98 -10.66
CA PRO A 35 12.98 -6.57 -9.62
C PRO A 35 12.59 -8.01 -9.99
N ARG A 36 12.34 -8.86 -8.98
CA ARG A 36 11.93 -10.25 -9.25
C ARG A 36 10.56 -10.26 -9.92
N LYS A 37 10.38 -11.16 -10.89
CA LYS A 37 9.10 -11.32 -11.62
C LYS A 37 7.92 -11.57 -10.67
N GLN A 38 8.12 -12.34 -9.60
CA GLN A 38 7.10 -12.58 -8.57
C GLN A 38 6.69 -11.30 -7.83
N SER A 39 7.66 -10.45 -7.50
CA SER A 39 7.38 -9.16 -6.86
C SER A 39 6.60 -8.24 -7.80
N LEU A 40 6.92 -8.24 -9.09
CA LEU A 40 6.17 -7.46 -10.08
C LEU A 40 4.72 -7.93 -10.18
N VAL A 41 4.48 -9.24 -10.24
CA VAL A 41 3.13 -9.81 -10.31
C VAL A 41 2.29 -9.40 -9.09
N ILE A 42 2.86 -9.52 -7.88
CA ILE A 42 2.15 -9.14 -6.65
C ILE A 42 1.84 -7.63 -6.62
N VAL A 43 2.80 -6.78 -7.00
CA VAL A 43 2.59 -5.33 -7.07
C VAL A 43 1.54 -4.96 -8.12
N SER A 44 1.54 -5.62 -9.29
CA SER A 44 0.50 -5.42 -10.32
C SER A 44 -0.89 -5.79 -9.80
N ILE A 45 -1.03 -6.94 -9.13
CA ILE A 45 -2.31 -7.35 -8.51
C ILE A 45 -2.77 -6.33 -7.47
N TYR A 46 -1.84 -5.81 -6.65
CA TYR A 46 -2.15 -4.81 -5.66
C TYR A 46 -2.62 -3.49 -6.29
N ILE A 47 -1.94 -3.01 -7.35
CA ILE A 47 -2.37 -1.81 -8.08
C ILE A 47 -3.78 -2.00 -8.65
N VAL A 48 -4.08 -3.17 -9.22
CA VAL A 48 -5.43 -3.48 -9.72
C VAL A 48 -6.46 -3.41 -8.60
N HIS A 49 -6.17 -4.00 -7.43
CA HIS A 49 -7.06 -3.93 -6.27
C HIS A 49 -7.30 -2.49 -5.76
N LEU A 50 -6.25 -1.66 -5.74
CA LEU A 50 -6.34 -0.24 -5.41
C LEU A 50 -7.25 0.51 -6.39
N VAL A 51 -7.09 0.27 -7.69
CA VAL A 51 -7.94 0.89 -8.72
C VAL A 51 -9.39 0.44 -8.60
N LEU A 52 -9.65 -0.85 -8.39
CA LEU A 52 -11.00 -1.39 -8.13
C LEU A 52 -11.67 -0.69 -6.94
N THR A 53 -10.89 -0.36 -5.92
CA THR A 53 -11.40 0.35 -4.74
C THR A 53 -11.68 1.82 -5.05
N LEU A 54 -10.73 2.51 -5.69
CA LEU A 54 -10.87 3.94 -6.03
C LEU A 54 -12.02 4.19 -7.00
N THR A 55 -12.28 3.25 -7.90
CA THR A 55 -13.41 3.31 -8.85
C THR A 55 -14.75 2.96 -8.20
N GLY A 56 -14.77 2.55 -6.93
CA GLY A 56 -15.99 2.18 -6.22
C GLY A 56 -16.64 0.90 -6.74
N PHE A 57 -15.88 0.01 -7.41
CA PHE A 57 -16.41 -1.24 -7.95
C PHE A 57 -17.12 -2.08 -6.89
N TYR A 58 -16.61 -2.06 -5.67
CA TYR A 58 -17.20 -2.76 -4.52
C TYR A 58 -18.59 -2.21 -4.12
N ASN A 59 -18.96 -0.98 -4.50
CA ASN A 59 -20.29 -0.43 -4.25
C ASN A 59 -21.35 -0.97 -5.24
N ALA A 60 -20.93 -1.54 -6.36
CA ALA A 60 -21.84 -2.20 -7.30
C ALA A 60 -22.30 -3.59 -6.81
N LEU A 61 -21.62 -4.14 -5.80
CA LEU A 61 -21.96 -5.41 -5.17
C LEU A 61 -22.96 -5.20 -4.03
N PRO A 62 -23.77 -6.22 -3.68
CA PRO A 62 -24.62 -6.17 -2.51
C PRO A 62 -23.80 -5.83 -1.24
N PRO A 63 -24.28 -4.94 -0.37
CA PRO A 63 -23.50 -4.39 0.75
C PRO A 63 -22.95 -5.48 1.69
N SER A 64 -23.75 -6.51 1.97
CA SER A 64 -23.35 -7.66 2.81
C SER A 64 -22.20 -8.48 2.22
N ILE A 65 -22.10 -8.58 0.90
CA ILE A 65 -21.03 -9.32 0.21
C ILE A 65 -19.79 -8.43 0.06
N SER A 66 -20.02 -7.14 -0.21
CA SER A 66 -18.98 -6.14 -0.41
C SER A 66 -18.13 -5.95 0.85
N GLU A 67 -18.76 -5.71 1.99
CA GLU A 67 -18.04 -5.51 3.26
C GLU A 67 -17.24 -6.75 3.67
N PHE A 68 -17.81 -7.94 3.48
CA PHE A 68 -17.17 -9.21 3.81
C PHE A 68 -15.95 -9.51 2.93
N LEU A 69 -15.98 -9.16 1.64
CA LEU A 69 -14.84 -9.41 0.74
C LEU A 69 -13.79 -8.30 0.81
N PHE A 70 -14.23 -7.05 0.97
CA PHE A 70 -13.38 -5.88 0.86
C PHE A 70 -12.33 -5.84 1.98
N LEU A 71 -12.75 -5.87 3.24
CA LEU A 71 -11.83 -5.74 4.39
C LEU A 71 -10.77 -6.84 4.42
N PRO A 72 -11.13 -8.15 4.36
CA PRO A 72 -10.15 -9.22 4.40
C PRO A 72 -9.19 -9.20 3.21
N THR A 73 -9.69 -8.91 2.02
CA THR A 73 -8.84 -8.80 0.81
C THR A 73 -7.87 -7.64 0.93
N TRP A 74 -8.33 -6.50 1.47
CA TRP A 74 -7.52 -5.32 1.69
C TRP A 74 -6.35 -5.60 2.64
N PHE A 75 -6.62 -6.22 3.80
CA PHE A 75 -5.57 -6.62 4.75
C PHE A 75 -4.62 -7.67 4.15
N PHE A 76 -5.13 -8.61 3.36
CA PHE A 76 -4.30 -9.59 2.68
C PHE A 76 -3.33 -8.94 1.68
N MET A 77 -3.79 -7.95 0.92
CA MET A 77 -2.94 -7.17 0.01
C MET A 77 -1.88 -6.37 0.77
N CYS A 78 -2.23 -5.80 1.93
CA CYS A 78 -1.26 -5.13 2.80
C CYS A 78 -0.13 -6.08 3.23
N ILE A 79 -0.48 -7.29 3.68
CA ILE A 79 0.48 -8.33 4.09
C ILE A 79 1.38 -8.74 2.91
N LEU A 80 0.79 -8.98 1.73
CA LEU A 80 1.54 -9.34 0.53
C LEU A 80 2.54 -8.24 0.13
N GLY A 81 2.14 -6.96 0.18
CA GLY A 81 3.06 -5.87 -0.12
C GLY A 81 4.17 -5.72 0.93
N CYS A 82 3.92 -6.04 2.21
CA CYS A 82 4.97 -6.13 3.23
C CYS A 82 5.96 -7.27 2.93
N ILE A 83 5.45 -8.46 2.53
CA ILE A 83 6.30 -9.59 2.14
C ILE A 83 7.17 -9.23 0.94
N VAL A 84 6.59 -8.55 -0.07
CA VAL A 84 7.32 -8.04 -1.23
C VAL A 84 8.41 -7.06 -0.80
N SER A 85 8.08 -6.13 0.12
CA SER A 85 9.04 -5.17 0.65
C SER A 85 10.26 -5.88 1.27
N ILE A 86 10.04 -6.85 2.17
CA ILE A 86 11.12 -7.60 2.81
C ILE A 86 11.96 -8.37 1.77
N LYS A 87 11.29 -9.03 0.81
CA LYS A 87 11.96 -9.84 -0.22
C LYS A 87 12.82 -9.00 -1.17
N GLU A 88 12.37 -7.82 -1.55
CA GLU A 88 13.08 -6.93 -2.48
C GLU A 88 14.09 -6.01 -1.79
N TRP A 89 14.10 -5.91 -0.46
CA TRP A 89 15.00 -4.99 0.27
C TRP A 89 16.48 -5.15 -0.11
N LYS A 90 16.94 -6.38 -0.32
CA LYS A 90 18.32 -6.69 -0.72
C LYS A 90 18.57 -6.66 -2.23
N ASN A 91 17.52 -6.67 -3.06
CA ASN A 91 17.63 -6.76 -4.52
C ASN A 91 17.33 -5.42 -5.21
N ASN A 92 16.12 -4.91 -5.02
CA ASN A 92 15.67 -3.63 -5.51
C ASN A 92 15.07 -2.82 -4.35
N ARG A 93 15.89 -1.96 -3.76
CA ARG A 93 15.52 -1.19 -2.57
C ARG A 93 14.45 -0.15 -2.86
N ILE A 94 14.37 0.37 -4.09
CA ILE A 94 13.33 1.30 -4.53
C ILE A 94 11.96 0.60 -4.53
N LEU A 95 11.85 -0.55 -5.20
CA LEU A 95 10.59 -1.30 -5.25
C LEU A 95 10.17 -1.76 -3.85
N SER A 96 11.13 -2.17 -3.03
CA SER A 96 10.90 -2.54 -1.64
C SER A 96 10.32 -1.40 -0.81
N LEU A 97 10.91 -0.20 -0.91
CA LEU A 97 10.40 1.00 -0.24
C LEU A 97 9.01 1.38 -0.75
N CYS A 98 8.79 1.39 -2.07
CA CYS A 98 7.48 1.68 -2.65
C CYS A 98 6.41 0.71 -2.15
N ALA A 99 6.64 -0.60 -2.27
CA ALA A 99 5.69 -1.62 -1.85
C ALA A 99 5.39 -1.55 -0.35
N GLY A 100 6.42 -1.36 0.48
CA GLY A 100 6.27 -1.24 1.92
C GLY A 100 5.49 0.01 2.32
N SER A 101 5.78 1.15 1.70
CA SER A 101 5.09 2.42 1.99
C SER A 101 3.62 2.36 1.61
N ILE A 102 3.31 1.85 0.40
CA ILE A 102 1.94 1.67 -0.08
C ILE A 102 1.18 0.71 0.83
N SER A 103 1.79 -0.41 1.23
CA SER A 103 1.21 -1.34 2.21
C SER A 103 0.91 -0.68 3.55
N PHE A 104 1.85 0.11 4.07
CA PHE A 104 1.70 0.73 5.37
C PHE A 104 0.59 1.80 5.39
N ILE A 105 0.56 2.66 4.37
CA ILE A 105 -0.50 3.65 4.19
C ILE A 105 -1.86 2.95 4.02
N SER A 106 -1.93 1.92 3.18
CA SER A 106 -3.19 1.19 2.97
C SER A 106 -3.67 0.47 4.23
N PHE A 107 -2.74 -0.07 5.04
CA PHE A 107 -3.07 -0.68 6.32
C PHE A 107 -3.65 0.34 7.31
N LEU A 108 -3.07 1.54 7.38
CA LEU A 108 -3.61 2.65 8.18
C LEU A 108 -5.03 3.02 7.74
N PHE A 109 -5.29 3.09 6.43
CA PHE A 109 -6.65 3.29 5.91
C PHE A 109 -7.60 2.16 6.29
N GLY A 110 -7.16 0.90 6.20
CA GLY A 110 -7.95 -0.26 6.58
C GLY A 110 -8.33 -0.24 8.07
N LEU A 111 -7.39 0.11 8.95
CA LEU A 111 -7.65 0.30 10.37
C LEU A 111 -8.64 1.44 10.64
N LEU A 112 -8.51 2.55 9.93
CA LEU A 112 -9.39 3.70 10.09
C LEU A 112 -10.81 3.38 9.64
N LEU A 113 -10.97 2.67 8.51
CA LEU A 113 -12.26 2.17 8.02
C LEU A 113 -12.92 1.23 9.04
N MET A 114 -12.15 0.28 9.59
CA MET A 114 -12.66 -0.64 10.63
C MET A 114 -13.07 0.12 11.89
N GLY A 115 -12.27 1.11 12.31
CA GLY A 115 -12.56 1.96 13.46
C GLY A 115 -13.83 2.80 13.29
N ILE A 116 -14.06 3.35 12.09
CA ILE A 116 -15.31 4.09 11.79
C ILE A 116 -16.50 3.12 11.71
N SER A 117 -16.35 1.93 11.12
CA SER A 117 -17.47 0.99 10.96
C SER A 117 -18.02 0.43 12.28
N ASN A 118 -17.19 0.43 13.34
CA ASN A 118 -17.55 -0.04 14.67
C ASN A 118 -18.06 1.08 15.59
N MET A 119 -18.14 2.33 15.11
CA MET A 119 -18.75 3.48 15.80
C MET A 119 -20.17 3.71 15.31
#